data_AF-A0A8T6V5N3-F1
#
_entry.id   AF-A0A8T6V5N3-F1
#
_cell.length_a   1.000
_cell.length_b   1.000
_cell.length_c   1.000
_cell.angle_alpha   90.00
_cell.angle_beta   90.00
_cell.angle_gamma   90.00
#
_symmetry.space_group_name_H-M   'P 1'
#
loop_
_entity.id
_entity.type
_entity.pdbx_description
1 polymer ?
#
loop_
_entity_poly.entity_id
_entity_poly.type
_entity_poly.pdbx_seq_one_letter_code
_entity_poly.pdbx_strand_id
1 'polypeptide(L)'
;MAKITEVEGIGPKYGSKLSDAGIKTQEKLLKEGGTKKGRKEIAEKTDISEKLILEWVNQADLARIKGVGSEYSDLLEASGVDTVPELAQRNATNLHKKMEEVNADKKLVRVLPSESQVEDWVKQAKSLPRAVHY
;
A
#
# COMPACT_ATOMS: atom_id res chain seq x y z
N MET A 1 3.70 -14.22 -3.79
CA MET A 1 3.20 -12.88 -4.15
C MET A 1 1.71 -12.88 -3.93
N ALA A 2 1.16 -11.85 -3.27
CA ALA A 2 -0.28 -11.70 -3.11
C ALA A 2 -0.95 -11.53 -4.48
N LYS A 3 -2.12 -12.14 -4.66
CA LYS A 3 -2.95 -11.94 -5.84
C LYS A 3 -3.45 -10.51 -5.86
N ILE A 4 -3.68 -9.96 -7.04
CA ILE A 4 -4.18 -8.59 -7.16
C ILE A 4 -5.52 -8.38 -6.46
N THR A 5 -6.34 -9.43 -6.36
CA THR A 5 -7.65 -9.44 -5.68
C THR A 5 -7.57 -9.53 -4.15
N GLU A 6 -6.37 -9.71 -3.58
CA GLU A 6 -6.14 -9.74 -2.13
C GLU A 6 -5.69 -8.36 -1.61
N VAL A 7 -5.46 -7.40 -2.51
CA VAL A 7 -5.21 -5.99 -2.17
C VAL A 7 -6.55 -5.35 -1.82
N GLU A 8 -6.61 -4.67 -0.68
CA GLU A 8 -7.83 -3.98 -0.24
C GLU A 8 -8.28 -2.97 -1.31
N GLY A 9 -9.60 -2.83 -1.50
CA GLY A 9 -10.16 -1.98 -2.55
C GLY A 9 -10.09 -2.58 -3.97
N ILE A 10 -9.29 -3.62 -4.23
CA ILE A 10 -9.30 -4.37 -5.50
C ILE A 10 -10.30 -5.53 -5.44
N GLY A 11 -11.59 -5.19 -5.46
CA GLY A 11 -12.66 -6.18 -5.58
C GLY A 11 -12.69 -6.90 -6.94
N PRO A 12 -13.57 -7.90 -7.12
CA PRO A 12 -13.62 -8.75 -8.32
C PRO A 12 -13.71 -7.97 -9.65
N LYS A 13 -14.42 -6.84 -9.66
CA LYS A 13 -14.57 -5.97 -10.83
C LYS A 13 -13.23 -5.39 -11.30
N TYR A 14 -12.46 -4.78 -10.39
CA TYR A 14 -11.16 -4.20 -10.72
C TYR A 14 -10.10 -5.28 -10.90
N GLY A 15 -10.17 -6.34 -10.09
CA GLY A 15 -9.28 -7.50 -10.21
C GLY A 15 -9.36 -8.17 -11.58
N SER A 16 -10.56 -8.29 -12.17
CA SER A 16 -10.72 -8.80 -13.54
C SER A 16 -10.07 -7.87 -14.56
N LYS A 17 -10.40 -6.57 -14.53
CA LYS A 17 -9.82 -5.55 -15.44
C LYS A 17 -8.28 -5.55 -15.41
N LEU A 18 -7.69 -5.58 -14.21
CA LEU A 18 -6.24 -5.65 -14.03
C LEU A 18 -5.66 -6.98 -14.53
N SER A 19 -6.32 -8.10 -14.24
CA SER A 19 -5.89 -9.42 -14.70
C SER A 19 -5.92 -9.56 -16.23
N ASP A 20 -6.92 -8.98 -16.89
CA ASP A 20 -7.09 -8.93 -18.35
C ASP A 20 -6.02 -8.05 -19.00
N ALA A 21 -5.61 -6.96 -18.32
CA ALA A 21 -4.43 -6.16 -18.68
C ALA A 21 -3.09 -6.86 -18.35
N GLY A 22 -3.14 -8.09 -17.83
CA GLY A 22 -1.97 -8.90 -17.50
C GLY A 22 -1.42 -8.69 -16.09
N ILE A 23 -2.01 -7.82 -15.27
CA ILE A 23 -1.57 -7.46 -13.92
C ILE A 23 -2.31 -8.35 -12.90
N LYS A 24 -1.74 -9.54 -12.64
CA LYS A 24 -2.36 -10.56 -11.79
C LYS A 24 -1.86 -10.56 -10.33
N THR A 25 -0.78 -9.83 -10.05
CA THR A 25 -0.13 -9.80 -8.74
C THR A 25 0.17 -8.38 -8.32
N GLN A 26 0.21 -8.16 -7.00
CA GLN A 26 0.55 -6.87 -6.40
C GLN A 26 1.96 -6.40 -6.82
N GLU A 27 2.93 -7.32 -6.91
CA GLU A 27 4.28 -7.00 -7.39
C GLU A 27 4.29 -6.53 -8.84
N LYS A 28 3.47 -7.14 -9.71
CA LYS A 28 3.37 -6.72 -11.11
C LYS A 28 2.71 -5.35 -11.23
N LEU A 29 1.71 -5.07 -10.38
CA LEU A 29 1.11 -3.74 -10.30
C LEU A 29 2.15 -2.69 -9.92
N LEU A 30 2.95 -2.93 -8.88
CA LEU A 30 4.00 -1.99 -8.47
C LEU A 30 5.05 -1.80 -9.57
N LYS A 31 5.48 -2.90 -10.21
CA LYS A 31 6.49 -2.85 -11.27
C LYS A 31 6.02 -2.02 -12.46
N GLU A 32 4.79 -2.19 -12.91
CA GLU A 32 4.25 -1.48 -14.07
C GLU A 32 3.74 -0.07 -13.71
N GLY A 33 3.16 0.09 -12.52
CA GLY A 33 2.58 1.35 -12.03
C GLY A 33 3.54 2.24 -11.23
N GLY A 34 4.80 1.84 -11.05
CA GLY A 34 5.78 2.60 -10.27
C GLY A 34 6.09 3.99 -10.82
N THR A 35 5.75 4.29 -12.08
CA THR A 35 5.95 5.62 -12.68
C THR A 35 4.63 6.26 -13.09
N LYS A 36 4.58 7.59 -13.17
CA LYS A 36 3.40 8.32 -13.68
C LYS A 36 2.96 7.83 -15.07
N LYS A 37 3.93 7.61 -15.96
CA LYS A 37 3.67 7.04 -17.30
C LYS A 37 3.04 5.65 -17.19
N GLY A 38 3.62 4.77 -16.37
CA GLY A 38 3.10 3.43 -16.16
C GLY A 38 1.67 3.41 -15.60
N ARG A 39 1.36 4.27 -14.62
CA ARG A 39 -0.02 4.41 -14.10
C ARG A 39 -1.00 4.86 -15.16
N LYS A 40 -0.60 5.82 -16.01
CA LYS A 40 -1.41 6.28 -17.14
C LYS A 40 -1.69 5.15 -18.14
N GLU A 41 -0.68 4.35 -18.49
CA GLU A 41 -0.85 3.19 -19.38
C GLU A 41 -1.79 2.14 -18.78
N ILE A 42 -1.71 1.89 -17.47
CA ILE A 42 -2.63 0.97 -16.78
C ILE A 42 -4.04 1.56 -16.80
N ALA A 43 -4.19 2.85 -16.55
CA ALA A 43 -5.48 3.55 -16.54
C ALA A 43 -6.20 3.42 -17.88
N GLU A 44 -5.48 3.70 -18.97
CA GLU A 44 -6.01 3.61 -20.34
C GLU A 44 -6.40 2.16 -20.71
N LYS A 45 -5.59 1.16 -20.35
CA LYS A 45 -5.87 -0.26 -20.66
C LYS A 45 -7.03 -0.84 -19.86
N THR A 46 -7.20 -0.40 -18.61
CA THR A 46 -8.15 -1.00 -17.68
C THR A 46 -9.43 -0.19 -17.53
N ASP A 47 -9.46 1.04 -18.04
CA ASP A 47 -10.53 2.00 -17.79
C ASP A 47 -10.77 2.16 -16.27
N ILE A 48 -9.66 2.39 -15.55
CA ILE A 48 -9.61 2.69 -14.11
C ILE A 48 -8.90 4.02 -13.96
N SER A 49 -9.38 4.89 -13.08
CA SER A 49 -8.74 6.19 -12.87
C SER A 49 -7.28 6.05 -12.40
N GLU A 50 -6.39 6.91 -12.88
CA GLU A 50 -5.00 6.98 -12.42
C GLU A 50 -4.89 7.15 -10.89
N LYS A 51 -5.87 7.83 -10.27
CA LYS A 51 -5.93 8.02 -8.81
C LYS A 51 -6.02 6.69 -8.07
N LEU A 52 -6.99 5.84 -8.42
CA LEU A 52 -7.14 4.51 -7.82
C LEU A 52 -5.92 3.61 -8.08
N ILE A 53 -5.32 3.71 -9.27
CA ILE A 53 -4.11 2.94 -9.59
C ILE A 53 -2.95 3.40 -8.70
N LEU A 54 -2.78 4.71 -8.48
CA LEU A 54 -1.74 5.22 -7.59
C LEU A 54 -1.94 4.74 -6.16
N GLU A 55 -3.18 4.74 -5.65
CA GLU A 55 -3.54 4.23 -4.33
C GLU A 55 -3.08 2.76 -4.18
N TRP A 56 -3.48 1.88 -5.10
CA TRP A 56 -3.07 0.47 -5.04
C TRP A 56 -1.57 0.25 -5.27
N VAL A 57 -0.92 1.08 -6.09
CA VAL A 57 0.54 1.05 -6.28
C VAL A 57 1.26 1.42 -4.97
N ASN A 58 0.74 2.40 -4.23
CA ASN A 58 1.28 2.82 -2.95
C ASN A 58 1.10 1.73 -1.88
N GLN A 59 -0.08 1.10 -1.82
CA GLN A 59 -0.31 -0.06 -0.98
C GLN A 59 0.62 -1.23 -1.35
N ALA A 60 0.86 -1.45 -2.66
CA ALA A 60 1.83 -2.42 -3.15
C ALA A 60 3.28 -2.08 -2.76
N ASP A 61 3.64 -0.80 -2.68
CA ASP A 61 4.95 -0.37 -2.20
C ASP A 61 5.10 -0.59 -0.69
N LEU A 62 4.09 -0.24 0.11
CA LEU A 62 4.07 -0.48 1.56
C LEU A 62 4.15 -1.98 1.90
N ALA A 63 3.49 -2.84 1.12
CA ALA A 63 3.51 -4.29 1.31
C ALA A 63 4.88 -4.96 1.05
N ARG A 64 5.88 -4.20 0.56
CA ARG A 64 7.28 -4.67 0.50
C ARG A 64 7.91 -4.78 1.89
N ILE A 65 7.36 -4.06 2.87
CA ILE A 65 7.82 -4.10 4.25
C ILE A 65 7.30 -5.39 4.89
N LYS A 66 8.23 -6.20 5.39
CA LYS A 66 7.89 -7.47 6.02
C LYS A 66 7.02 -7.20 7.25
N GLY A 67 5.84 -7.81 7.26
CA GLY A 67 4.85 -7.66 8.33
C GLY A 67 3.78 -6.60 8.04
N VAL A 68 3.87 -5.85 6.93
CA VAL A 68 2.82 -4.96 6.45
C VAL A 68 2.03 -5.68 5.35
N GLY A 69 0.87 -6.22 5.70
CA GLY A 69 -0.12 -6.74 4.74
C GLY A 69 -1.16 -5.68 4.36
N SER A 70 -2.19 -6.06 3.61
CA SER A 70 -3.25 -5.15 3.16
C SER A 70 -3.88 -4.38 4.32
N GLU A 71 -4.34 -5.08 5.37
CA GLU A 71 -5.02 -4.43 6.51
C GLU A 71 -4.12 -3.42 7.27
N TYR A 72 -2.82 -3.70 7.40
CA TYR A 72 -1.89 -2.76 8.02
C TYR A 72 -1.49 -1.62 7.09
N SER A 73 -1.47 -1.86 5.77
CA SER A 73 -1.32 -0.79 4.78
C SER A 73 -2.48 0.20 4.88
N ASP A 74 -3.72 -0.31 4.98
CA ASP A 74 -4.92 0.55 5.13
C ASP A 74 -4.89 1.33 6.45
N LEU A 75 -4.43 0.70 7.53
CA LEU A 75 -4.28 1.38 8.82
C LEU A 75 -3.17 2.45 8.78
N LEU A 76 -2.07 2.20 8.09
CA LEU A 76 -1.00 3.18 7.87
C LEU A 76 -1.53 4.38 7.06
N GLU A 77 -2.21 4.13 5.94
CA GLU A 77 -2.86 5.14 5.10
C GLU A 77 -3.86 5.97 5.92
N ALA A 78 -4.74 5.31 6.67
CA ALA A 78 -5.70 5.97 7.55
C ALA A 78 -5.04 6.75 8.70
N SER A 79 -3.78 6.42 9.05
CA SER A 79 -2.94 7.13 10.02
C SER A 79 -2.08 8.24 9.38
N GLY A 80 -2.27 8.50 8.08
CA GLY A 80 -1.59 9.54 7.31
C GLY A 80 -0.24 9.10 6.75
N VAL A 81 -0.03 7.81 6.52
CA VAL A 81 1.20 7.26 5.93
C VAL A 81 0.82 6.48 4.68
N ASP A 82 0.90 7.15 3.53
CA ASP A 82 0.44 6.59 2.27
C ASP A 82 1.61 5.95 1.51
N THR A 83 2.85 6.26 1.89
CA THR A 83 4.03 5.90 1.10
C THR A 83 5.21 5.42 1.94
N VAL A 84 6.07 4.60 1.34
CA VAL A 84 7.32 4.13 1.98
C VAL A 84 8.23 5.30 2.41
N PRO A 85 8.45 6.35 1.59
CA PRO A 85 9.23 7.51 2.03
C PRO A 85 8.64 8.25 3.23
N GLU A 86 7.31 8.38 3.32
CA GLU A 86 6.67 8.98 4.49
C GLU A 86 6.88 8.14 5.73
N LEU A 87 6.67 6.82 5.64
CA LEU A 87 6.90 5.89 6.73
C LEU A 87 8.34 5.98 7.24
N ALA A 88 9.32 6.07 6.33
CA ALA A 88 10.72 6.20 6.68
C ALA A 88 11.04 7.48 7.50
N GLN A 89 10.21 8.52 7.41
CA GLN A 89 10.37 9.77 8.16
C GLN A 89 9.56 9.82 9.46
N ARG A 90 8.69 8.83 9.72
CA ARG A 90 7.85 8.84 10.92
C ARG A 90 8.66 8.51 12.19
N ASN A 91 8.21 9.11 13.29
CA ASN A 91 8.55 8.64 14.63
C ASN A 91 7.61 7.47 14.99
N ALA A 92 8.19 6.30 15.29
CA ALA A 92 7.43 5.06 15.49
C ALA A 92 6.45 5.14 16.66
N THR A 93 6.86 5.69 17.81
CA THR A 93 6.01 5.87 18.99
C THR A 93 4.79 6.75 18.67
N ASN A 94 4.99 7.87 17.98
CA ASN A 94 3.89 8.76 17.60
C ASN A 94 2.97 8.12 16.55
N LEU A 95 3.54 7.38 15.59
CA LEU A 95 2.78 6.66 14.59
C LEU A 95 1.92 5.57 15.23
N HIS A 96 2.49 4.77 16.15
CA HIS A 96 1.76 3.74 16.88
C HIS A 96 0.56 4.32 17.63
N LYS A 97 0.75 5.40 18.40
CA LYS A 97 -0.37 6.10 19.07
C LYS A 97 -1.43 6.56 18.09
N LYS A 98 -1.02 7.06 16.91
CA LYS A 98 -1.98 7.48 15.89
C LYS A 98 -2.76 6.29 15.33
N MET A 99 -2.10 5.16 15.12
CA MET A 99 -2.72 3.92 14.66
C MET A 99 -3.72 3.38 15.71
N GLU A 100 -3.43 3.50 17.00
CA GLU A 100 -4.36 3.15 18.08
C GLU A 100 -5.64 4.01 18.03
N GLU A 101 -5.49 5.34 17.94
CA GLU A 101 -6.62 6.26 17.80
C GLU A 101 -7.48 5.92 16.58
N VAL A 102 -6.83 5.79 15.41
CA VAL A 102 -7.51 5.52 14.15
C VAL A 102 -8.24 4.18 14.19
N ASN A 103 -7.63 3.15 14.80
CA ASN A 103 -8.27 1.84 14.88
C ASN A 103 -9.39 1.78 15.92
N ALA A 104 -9.32 2.58 16.99
CA ALA A 104 -10.43 2.72 17.93
C ALA A 104 -11.69 3.28 17.24
N ASP A 105 -11.50 4.23 16.32
CA ASP A 105 -12.59 4.86 15.57
C ASP A 105 -13.07 4.02 14.38
N LYS A 106 -12.15 3.54 13.54
CA LYS A 106 -12.45 2.91 12.25
C LYS A 106 -12.48 1.39 12.27
N LYS A 107 -11.86 0.75 13.27
CA LYS A 107 -11.78 -0.71 13.43
C LYS A 107 -11.27 -1.43 12.18
N LEU A 108 -10.19 -0.91 11.59
CA LEU A 108 -9.58 -1.43 10.36
C LEU A 108 -8.88 -2.77 10.59
N VAL A 109 -8.29 -2.98 11.77
CA VAL A 109 -7.62 -4.23 12.13
C VAL A 109 -8.20 -4.83 13.40
N ARG A 110 -8.24 -6.17 13.43
CA ARG A 110 -8.64 -6.92 14.63
C ARG A 110 -7.56 -6.89 15.72
N VAL A 111 -6.30 -6.86 15.32
CA VAL A 111 -5.13 -6.84 16.21
C VAL A 111 -4.27 -5.67 15.77
N LEU A 112 -3.97 -4.77 16.70
CA LEU A 112 -3.04 -3.67 16.48
C LEU A 112 -1.60 -4.20 16.41
N PRO A 113 -0.74 -3.61 15.56
CA PRO A 113 0.68 -3.93 15.60
C PRO A 113 1.28 -3.42 16.91
N SER A 114 2.30 -4.10 17.43
CA SER A 114 3.06 -3.57 18.57
C SER A 114 3.93 -2.38 18.15
N GLU A 115 4.28 -1.53 19.11
CA GLU A 115 5.22 -0.42 18.87
C GLU A 115 6.54 -0.90 18.25
N SER A 116 7.05 -2.06 18.70
CA SER A 116 8.26 -2.68 18.13
C SER A 116 8.10 -3.12 16.67
N GLN A 117 6.91 -3.56 16.25
CA GLN A 117 6.64 -3.85 14.84
C GLN A 117 6.65 -2.55 14.03
N VAL A 118 6.02 -1.49 14.53
CA VAL A 118 6.02 -0.18 13.87
C VAL A 118 7.43 0.39 13.75
N GLU A 119 8.27 0.26 14.79
CA GLU A 119 9.69 0.62 14.73
C GLU A 119 10.44 -0.15 13.64
N ASP A 120 10.22 -1.46 13.54
CA ASP A 120 10.84 -2.30 12.53
C ASP A 120 10.39 -1.89 11.12
N TRP A 121 9.11 -1.57 10.93
CA TRP A 121 8.61 -1.07 9.64
C TRP A 121 9.25 0.25 9.23
N VAL A 122 9.40 1.20 10.16
CA VAL A 122 10.10 2.47 9.91
C VAL A 122 11.57 2.21 9.54
N LYS A 123 12.25 1.26 10.21
CA LYS A 123 13.63 0.87 9.88
C LYS A 123 13.73 0.25 8.48
N GLN A 124 12.85 -0.69 8.15
CA GLN A 124 12.80 -1.31 6.82
C GLN A 124 12.52 -0.26 5.73
N ALA A 125 11.58 0.65 5.96
CA ALA A 125 11.25 1.73 5.02
C ALA A 125 12.46 2.62 4.68
N LYS A 126 13.32 2.92 5.67
CA LYS A 126 14.56 3.68 5.46
C LYS A 126 15.58 2.96 4.58
N SER A 127 15.54 1.62 4.54
CA SER A 127 16.48 0.79 3.77
C SER A 127 15.94 0.34 2.42
N LEU A 128 14.65 0.55 2.15
CA LEU A 128 14.04 0.14 0.89
C LEU A 128 14.40 1.12 -0.25
N PRO A 129 14.83 0.62 -1.42
CA PRO A 129 14.98 1.46 -2.59
C PRO A 129 13.61 1.96 -3.05
N ARG A 130 13.57 3.20 -3.55
CA ARG A 130 12.37 3.82 -4.08
C ARG A 130 11.83 3.01 -5.26
N ALA A 131 10.55 2.64 -5.19
CA ALA A 131 9.85 1.97 -6.31
C ALA A 131 8.80 2.88 -6.98
N VAL A 132 8.22 3.83 -6.23
CA VAL A 132 7.21 4.76 -6.75
C VAL A 132 7.81 6.15 -7.03
N HIS A 133 7.58 6.59 -8.25
CA HIS A 133 7.98 7.87 -8.83
C HIS A 133 6.71 8.64 -9.25
N TYR A 134 6.57 9.85 -8.71
CA TYR A 134 5.39 10.71 -8.81
C TYR A 134 5.46 11.65 -10.00
#